data_AF-A0A7C8QAZ8-F1
#
_entry.id   AF-A0A7C8QAZ8-F1
#
_cell.length_a   1.000
_cell.length_b   1.000
_cell.length_c   1.000
_cell.angle_alpha   90.00
_cell.angle_beta   90.00
_cell.angle_gamma   90.00
#
_symmetry.space_group_name_H-M   'P 1'
#
loop_
_entity.id
_entity.type
_entity.pdbx_description
1 polymer ?
#
loop_
_entity_poly.entity_id
_entity_poly.type
_entity_poly.pdbx_seq_one_letter_code
_entity_poly.pdbx_strand_id
1 'polypeptide(L)'
;MRSQGFLGCPQENFHDLVNCFIGVSMRTTKRTLPITSCSIFCSLANRLGLEARPCAYPYHVYALVRETESSHFYVNPHDSVDIVLQPELERRLEEIGVTITSETINKYLHPATTKELVLRNARNILRNTPRARRQLVDDQLELSINIDAAEYAALFAIALLSNTWTTRILEPLCRCLQESFPLDVGLIEKYIVPLAGPSSRPARLLQTICIALRNEDGMLRKPKLRSLTENRGVLFRIGTIFKHRRYSYQAVITGWTINMAYEGLDIEEGELQKGLMQPFYRVMVDDLSIRYVAQENILEQRPVSAGRLCNILAGKYFQRFNSQDGCFVSNMKEEYPDD
;
A
#
# COMPACT_ATOMS: atom_id res chain seq x y z
N MET A 1 9.13 -26.69 9.36
CA MET A 1 8.18 -25.67 8.87
C MET A 1 6.73 -26.09 9.07
N ARG A 2 6.27 -27.18 8.45
CA ARG A 2 4.87 -27.64 8.53
C ARG A 2 4.38 -27.89 9.97
N SER A 3 5.20 -28.54 10.79
CA SER A 3 4.91 -28.75 12.22
C SER A 3 4.73 -27.45 13.03
N GLN A 4 5.21 -26.32 12.50
CA GLN A 4 5.07 -24.98 13.10
C GLN A 4 3.90 -24.18 12.50
N GLY A 5 3.08 -24.80 11.64
CA GLY A 5 1.88 -24.22 11.03
C GLY A 5 2.09 -23.57 9.66
N PHE A 6 3.32 -23.54 9.13
CA PHE A 6 3.58 -22.98 7.79
C PHE A 6 3.10 -23.94 6.71
N LEU A 7 1.98 -23.58 6.08
CA LEU A 7 1.28 -24.38 5.08
C LEU A 7 0.90 -23.50 3.88
N GLY A 8 0.71 -24.11 2.72
CA GLY A 8 0.14 -23.41 1.57
C GLY A 8 -1.26 -22.86 1.88
N CYS A 9 -1.58 -21.70 1.30
CA CYS A 9 -2.93 -21.16 1.37
C CYS A 9 -3.87 -21.96 0.44
N PRO A 10 -5.13 -22.21 0.86
CA PRO A 10 -6.12 -22.87 -0.01
C PRO A 10 -6.44 -22.00 -1.23
N GLN A 11 -6.94 -22.61 -2.30
CA GLN A 11 -7.25 -21.90 -3.56
C GLN A 11 -8.20 -20.71 -3.36
N GLU A 12 -9.17 -20.84 -2.47
CA GLU A 12 -10.16 -19.80 -2.14
C GLU A 12 -9.51 -18.49 -1.67
N ASN A 13 -8.41 -18.61 -0.92
CA ASN A 13 -7.69 -17.49 -0.31
C ASN A 13 -6.42 -17.12 -1.09
N PHE A 14 -6.13 -17.82 -2.20
CA PHE A 14 -4.91 -17.62 -2.97
C PHE A 14 -4.80 -16.19 -3.55
N HIS A 15 -5.94 -15.55 -3.79
CA HIS A 15 -6.01 -14.20 -4.33
C HIS A 15 -6.18 -13.12 -3.28
N ASP A 16 -6.14 -13.47 -2.00
CA ASP A 16 -6.24 -12.49 -0.93
C ASP A 16 -4.94 -11.70 -0.84
N LEU A 17 -5.06 -10.37 -0.92
CA LEU A 17 -3.91 -9.46 -0.95
C LEU A 17 -3.00 -9.63 0.27
N VAL A 18 -3.57 -10.00 1.42
CA VAL A 18 -2.84 -10.26 2.67
C VAL A 18 -1.75 -11.32 2.53
N ASN A 19 -1.94 -12.30 1.65
CA ASN A 19 -1.02 -13.41 1.46
C ASN A 19 0.23 -13.02 0.65
N CYS A 20 0.25 -11.83 0.03
CA CYS A 20 1.44 -11.27 -0.63
C CYS A 20 2.50 -10.72 0.36
N PHE A 21 2.17 -10.63 1.66
CA PHE A 21 3.01 -9.99 2.66
C PHE A 21 3.57 -11.01 3.64
N ILE A 22 4.88 -11.29 3.51
CA ILE A 22 5.59 -12.22 4.41
C ILE A 22 5.45 -11.82 5.88
N GLY A 23 5.50 -10.53 6.21
CA GLY A 23 5.36 -10.06 7.59
C GLY A 23 3.99 -10.38 8.19
N VAL A 24 2.93 -10.32 7.38
CA VAL A 24 1.58 -10.70 7.84
C VAL A 24 1.50 -12.22 7.97
N SER A 25 1.88 -12.95 6.92
CA SER A 25 1.95 -14.41 6.92
C SER A 25 2.67 -14.99 8.14
N MET A 26 3.81 -14.41 8.54
CA MET A 26 4.62 -14.85 9.68
C MET A 26 3.94 -14.60 11.03
N ARG A 27 3.09 -13.57 11.14
CA ARG A 27 2.41 -13.18 12.39
C ARG A 27 1.00 -13.72 12.53
N THR A 28 0.36 -14.12 11.43
CA THR A 28 -1.04 -14.55 11.41
C THR A 28 -1.17 -16.06 11.21
N THR A 29 -1.98 -16.50 10.25
CA THR A 29 -2.40 -17.89 10.04
C THR A 29 -1.28 -18.81 9.57
N LYS A 30 -0.11 -18.25 9.19
CA LYS A 30 1.01 -18.98 8.55
C LYS A 30 0.60 -19.72 7.28
N ARG A 31 -0.52 -19.30 6.66
CA ARG A 31 -0.93 -19.68 5.32
C ARG A 31 -0.32 -18.71 4.32
N THR A 32 0.41 -19.23 3.35
CA THR A 32 1.28 -18.37 2.53
C THR A 32 1.21 -18.73 1.06
N LEU A 33 1.49 -17.78 0.18
CA LEU A 33 1.70 -18.04 -1.24
C LEU A 33 2.97 -18.88 -1.47
N PRO A 34 3.10 -19.53 -2.64
CA PRO A 34 4.29 -20.31 -2.99
C PRO A 34 5.60 -19.53 -2.86
N ILE A 35 5.58 -18.26 -3.27
CA ILE A 35 6.76 -17.38 -3.16
C ILE A 35 7.22 -17.23 -1.71
N THR A 36 6.29 -17.02 -0.78
CA THR A 36 6.58 -16.83 0.64
C THR A 36 7.04 -18.13 1.29
N SER A 37 6.33 -19.25 1.07
CA SER A 37 6.75 -20.57 1.54
C SER A 37 8.16 -20.92 1.08
N CYS A 38 8.44 -20.73 -0.21
CA CYS A 38 9.74 -21.01 -0.80
C CYS A 38 10.84 -20.10 -0.23
N SER A 39 10.58 -18.79 -0.09
CA SER A 39 11.55 -17.87 0.53
C SER A 39 11.87 -18.22 1.99
N ILE A 40 10.87 -18.62 2.78
CA ILE A 40 11.08 -19.06 4.17
C ILE A 40 11.90 -20.35 4.20
N PHE A 41 11.54 -21.33 3.36
CA PHE A 41 12.25 -22.60 3.26
C PHE A 41 13.72 -22.39 2.89
N CYS A 42 14.01 -21.67 1.82
CA CYS A 42 15.38 -21.39 1.40
C CYS A 42 16.15 -20.67 2.50
N SER A 43 15.54 -19.71 3.20
CA SER A 43 16.18 -19.01 4.33
C SER A 43 16.51 -19.93 5.49
N LEU A 44 15.69 -20.95 5.77
CA LEU A 44 15.94 -21.93 6.83
C LEU A 44 16.98 -22.96 6.39
N ALA A 45 16.88 -23.48 5.17
CA ALA A 45 17.83 -24.44 4.61
C ALA A 45 19.27 -23.88 4.59
N ASN A 46 19.45 -22.63 4.15
CA ASN A 46 20.76 -21.97 4.19
C ASN A 46 21.32 -21.82 5.62
N ARG A 47 20.48 -21.56 6.62
CA ARG A 47 20.92 -21.52 8.03
C ARG A 47 21.32 -22.89 8.58
N LEU A 48 20.84 -23.96 7.97
CA LEU A 48 21.19 -25.34 8.30
C LEU A 48 22.38 -25.87 7.46
N GLY A 49 23.01 -25.02 6.64
CA GLY A 49 24.18 -25.37 5.84
C GLY A 49 23.86 -25.95 4.46
N LEU A 50 22.59 -25.98 4.03
CA LEU A 50 22.21 -26.38 2.67
C LEU A 50 22.20 -25.17 1.74
N GLU A 51 22.70 -25.29 0.52
CA GLU A 51 22.56 -24.22 -0.45
C GLU A 51 21.21 -24.32 -1.18
N ALA A 52 20.27 -23.44 -0.79
CA ALA A 52 18.93 -23.41 -1.34
C ALA A 52 18.55 -22.03 -1.88
N ARG A 53 17.97 -21.97 -3.07
CA ARG A 53 17.51 -20.73 -3.70
C ARG A 53 16.14 -20.94 -4.35
N PRO A 54 15.22 -19.96 -4.31
CA PRO A 54 13.99 -20.03 -5.09
C PRO A 54 14.29 -20.23 -6.58
N CYS A 55 13.45 -20.95 -7.29
CA CYS A 55 13.55 -21.21 -8.72
C CYS A 55 12.72 -20.19 -9.53
N ALA A 56 13.19 -19.81 -10.71
CA ALA A 56 12.53 -18.85 -11.60
C ALA A 56 11.30 -19.41 -12.35
N TYR A 57 10.87 -20.62 -11.99
CA TYR A 57 9.77 -21.35 -12.64
C TYR A 57 8.49 -20.49 -12.76
N PRO A 58 7.77 -20.51 -13.90
CA PRO A 58 6.58 -19.68 -14.10
C PRO A 58 5.38 -20.19 -13.28
N TYR A 59 4.48 -19.27 -12.89
CA TYR A 59 3.22 -19.53 -12.16
C TYR A 59 3.35 -20.12 -10.74
N HIS A 60 4.30 -21.00 -10.47
CA HIS A 60 4.64 -21.53 -9.14
C HIS A 60 6.08 -21.23 -8.72
N VAL A 61 6.43 -21.33 -7.43
CA VAL A 61 7.81 -21.13 -6.95
C VAL A 61 8.29 -22.40 -6.26
N TYR A 62 9.27 -23.08 -6.88
CA TYR A 62 9.99 -24.20 -6.29
C TYR A 62 11.25 -23.71 -5.59
N ALA A 63 11.79 -24.48 -4.65
CA ALA A 63 13.13 -24.28 -4.12
C ALA A 63 14.09 -25.20 -4.88
N LEU A 64 15.15 -24.65 -5.46
CA LEU A 64 16.29 -25.40 -5.97
C LEU A 64 17.27 -25.59 -4.82
N VAL A 65 17.59 -26.85 -4.51
CA VAL A 65 18.54 -27.23 -3.46
C VAL A 65 19.73 -27.91 -4.12
N ARG A 66 20.93 -27.37 -3.90
CA ARG A 66 22.17 -27.95 -4.40
C ARG A 66 22.60 -29.08 -3.47
N GLU A 67 22.87 -30.25 -4.05
CA GLU A 67 23.38 -31.42 -3.33
C GLU A 67 24.90 -31.53 -3.50
N THR A 68 25.40 -31.35 -4.73
CA THR A 68 26.83 -31.29 -5.06
C THR A 68 27.10 -30.14 -6.03
N GLU A 69 28.36 -29.90 -6.40
CA GLU A 69 28.69 -28.89 -7.43
C GLU A 69 27.99 -29.17 -8.77
N SER A 70 27.69 -30.43 -9.07
CA SER A 70 27.10 -30.89 -10.34
C SER A 70 25.68 -31.43 -10.23
N SER A 71 25.10 -31.52 -9.02
CA SER A 71 23.75 -32.04 -8.81
C SER A 71 22.89 -31.11 -7.95
N HIS A 72 21.63 -30.98 -8.35
CA HIS A 72 20.59 -30.27 -7.62
C HIS A 72 19.26 -30.99 -7.76
N PHE A 73 18.35 -30.68 -6.85
CA PHE A 73 16.97 -31.14 -6.92
C PHE A 73 16.02 -30.00 -6.57
N TYR A 74 14.74 -30.19 -6.87
CA TYR A 74 13.72 -29.20 -6.56
C TYR A 74 12.85 -29.68 -5.40
N VAL A 75 12.32 -28.74 -4.63
CA VAL A 75 11.34 -28.99 -3.57
C VAL A 75 10.17 -28.04 -3.78
N ASN A 76 8.97 -28.47 -3.43
CA ASN A 76 7.79 -27.59 -3.37
C ASN A 76 7.34 -27.37 -1.92
N PRO A 77 7.95 -26.42 -1.17
CA PRO A 77 7.63 -26.22 0.24
C PRO A 77 6.17 -25.82 0.51
N HIS A 78 5.45 -25.35 -0.52
CA HIS A 78 4.07 -24.92 -0.42
C HIS A 78 3.11 -26.13 -0.33
N ASP A 79 3.21 -27.08 -1.28
CA ASP A 79 2.23 -28.16 -1.43
C ASP A 79 2.72 -29.52 -0.93
N SER A 80 4.02 -29.82 -0.99
CA SER A 80 4.57 -31.13 -0.58
C SER A 80 5.86 -31.02 0.24
N VAL A 81 6.29 -32.14 0.80
CA VAL A 81 7.64 -32.34 1.35
C VAL A 81 8.55 -33.10 0.38
N ASP A 82 7.99 -33.60 -0.73
CA ASP A 82 8.70 -34.48 -1.64
C ASP A 82 9.67 -33.73 -2.56
N ILE A 83 10.72 -34.45 -2.95
CA ILE A 83 11.64 -34.02 -4.00
C ILE A 83 10.89 -34.03 -5.34
N VAL A 84 11.03 -32.94 -6.08
CA VAL A 84 10.52 -32.79 -7.44
C VAL A 84 11.71 -32.91 -8.39
N LEU A 85 11.63 -33.87 -9.31
CA LEU A 85 12.68 -34.10 -10.30
C LEU A 85 12.52 -33.14 -11.48
N GLN A 86 13.64 -32.78 -12.12
CA GLN A 86 13.65 -31.86 -13.26
C GLN A 86 12.74 -32.31 -14.43
N PRO A 87 12.70 -33.59 -14.85
CA PRO A 87 11.82 -34.03 -15.93
C PRO A 87 10.33 -33.79 -15.66
N GLU A 88 9.91 -33.82 -14.38
CA GLU A 88 8.52 -33.51 -14.02
C GLU A 88 8.21 -32.01 -14.18
N LEU A 89 9.19 -31.14 -13.91
CA LEU A 89 9.04 -29.70 -14.16
C LEU A 89 9.06 -29.39 -15.66
N GLU A 90 9.90 -30.08 -16.44
CA GLU A 90 9.93 -29.96 -17.90
C GLU A 90 8.59 -30.38 -18.52
N ARG A 91 8.04 -31.52 -18.11
CA ARG A 91 6.71 -31.99 -18.54
C ARG A 91 5.61 -30.96 -18.26
N ARG A 92 5.63 -30.32 -17.08
CA ARG A 92 4.68 -29.25 -16.71
C ARG A 92 4.89 -27.96 -17.51
N LEU A 93 6.11 -27.67 -17.97
CA LEU A 93 6.39 -26.55 -18.87
C LEU A 93 5.82 -26.85 -20.27
N GLU A 94 5.94 -28.08 -20.76
CA GLU A 94 5.35 -28.51 -22.03
C GLU A 94 3.82 -28.38 -22.02
N GLU A 95 3.17 -28.77 -20.91
CA GLU A 95 1.71 -28.63 -20.72
C GLU A 95 1.21 -27.19 -20.85
N ILE A 96 2.04 -26.20 -20.54
CA ILE A 96 1.70 -24.77 -20.70
C ILE A 96 2.24 -24.16 -22.01
N GLY A 97 2.68 -25.01 -22.95
CA GLY A 97 3.10 -24.62 -24.29
C GLY A 97 4.55 -24.17 -24.41
N VAL A 98 5.42 -24.47 -23.46
CA VAL A 98 6.86 -24.18 -23.55
C VAL A 98 7.59 -25.37 -24.18
N THR A 99 8.25 -25.14 -25.31
CA THR A 99 9.17 -26.14 -25.88
C THR A 99 10.43 -26.26 -25.03
N ILE A 100 10.80 -27.49 -24.67
CA ILE A 100 11.98 -27.77 -23.85
C ILE A 100 13.23 -27.72 -24.72
N THR A 101 14.07 -26.73 -24.44
CA THR A 101 15.39 -26.52 -25.05
C THR A 101 16.36 -26.12 -23.95
N SER A 102 17.67 -26.20 -24.21
CA SER A 102 18.68 -25.73 -23.24
C SER A 102 18.47 -24.26 -22.84
N GLU A 103 17.96 -23.42 -23.76
CA GLU A 103 17.65 -22.02 -23.48
C GLU A 103 16.44 -21.87 -22.54
N THR A 104 15.34 -22.61 -22.78
CA THR A 104 14.15 -22.50 -21.92
C THR A 104 14.36 -23.13 -20.55
N ILE A 105 15.15 -24.20 -20.46
CA ILE A 105 15.61 -24.76 -19.18
C ILE A 105 16.43 -23.71 -18.41
N ASN A 106 17.44 -23.12 -19.06
CA ASN A 106 18.27 -22.07 -18.44
C ASN A 106 17.46 -20.83 -18.05
N LYS A 107 16.29 -20.59 -18.67
CA LYS A 107 15.39 -19.47 -18.37
C LYS A 107 14.42 -19.75 -17.23
N TYR A 108 13.88 -20.96 -17.12
CA TYR A 108 12.79 -21.25 -16.16
C TYR A 108 13.22 -22.11 -14.98
N LEU A 109 14.33 -22.84 -15.09
CA LEU A 109 14.80 -23.78 -14.08
C LEU A 109 16.05 -23.30 -13.33
N HIS A 110 16.44 -22.04 -13.53
CA HIS A 110 17.57 -21.42 -12.85
C HIS A 110 17.22 -20.92 -11.43
N PRO A 111 18.22 -20.74 -10.55
CA PRO A 111 18.04 -20.03 -9.30
C PRO A 111 17.59 -18.58 -9.52
N ALA A 112 16.40 -18.22 -9.04
CA ALA A 112 15.85 -16.88 -9.14
C ALA A 112 16.70 -15.88 -8.33
N THR A 113 16.90 -14.72 -8.93
CA THR A 113 17.51 -13.56 -8.29
C THR A 113 16.53 -12.86 -7.36
N THR A 114 17.05 -12.08 -6.41
CA THR A 114 16.23 -11.20 -5.55
C THR A 114 15.35 -10.28 -6.39
N LYS A 115 15.90 -9.72 -7.48
CA LYS A 115 15.17 -8.85 -8.41
C LYS A 115 13.93 -9.53 -9.00
N GLU A 116 14.05 -10.78 -9.45
CA GLU A 116 12.94 -11.53 -10.03
C GLU A 116 11.86 -11.84 -8.99
N LEU A 117 12.25 -12.19 -7.77
CA LEU A 117 11.30 -12.46 -6.68
C LEU A 117 10.54 -11.20 -6.28
N VAL A 118 11.23 -10.05 -6.17
CA VAL A 118 10.57 -8.76 -5.87
C VAL A 118 9.59 -8.38 -6.98
N LEU A 119 10.00 -8.48 -8.25
CA LEU A 119 9.12 -8.19 -9.39
C LEU A 119 7.93 -9.13 -9.47
N ARG A 120 8.12 -10.42 -9.15
CA ARG A 120 7.04 -11.39 -9.09
C ARG A 120 6.06 -11.07 -7.96
N ASN A 121 6.56 -10.71 -6.78
CA ASN A 121 5.69 -10.33 -5.66
C ASN A 121 4.92 -9.03 -5.96
N ALA A 122 5.58 -8.03 -6.55
CA ALA A 122 4.94 -6.79 -6.96
C ALA A 122 3.79 -7.05 -7.95
N ARG A 123 3.99 -7.92 -8.94
CA ARG A 123 2.92 -8.33 -9.88
C ARG A 123 1.79 -9.08 -9.18
N ASN A 124 2.09 -9.93 -8.19
CA ASN A 124 1.06 -10.59 -7.39
C ASN A 124 0.21 -9.58 -6.60
N ILE A 125 0.84 -8.56 -6.01
CA ILE A 125 0.15 -7.46 -5.32
C ILE A 125 -0.80 -6.76 -6.30
N LEU A 126 -0.29 -6.26 -7.43
CA LEU A 126 -1.11 -5.53 -8.42
C LEU A 126 -2.26 -6.37 -8.97
N ARG A 127 -2.04 -7.67 -9.21
CA ARG A 127 -3.10 -8.57 -9.70
C ARG A 127 -4.24 -8.73 -8.70
N ASN A 128 -3.93 -8.70 -7.40
CA ASN A 128 -4.91 -8.95 -6.34
C ASN A 128 -5.57 -7.67 -5.80
N THR A 129 -5.01 -6.48 -6.05
CA THR A 129 -5.58 -5.18 -5.63
C THR A 129 -7.05 -4.97 -6.03
N PRO A 130 -7.49 -5.20 -7.28
CA PRO A 130 -8.89 -4.99 -7.67
C PRO A 130 -9.88 -5.91 -6.95
N ARG A 131 -9.46 -7.12 -6.55
CA ARG A 131 -10.28 -8.02 -5.73
C ARG A 131 -10.37 -7.50 -4.31
N ALA A 132 -9.25 -7.09 -3.71
CA ALA A 132 -9.23 -6.55 -2.35
C ALA A 132 -10.09 -5.29 -2.21
N ARG A 133 -10.08 -4.40 -3.22
CA ARG A 133 -10.95 -3.21 -3.23
C ARG A 133 -12.44 -3.58 -3.25
N ARG A 134 -12.85 -4.59 -4.03
CA ARG A 134 -14.24 -5.08 -4.04
C ARG A 134 -14.65 -5.66 -2.69
N GLN A 135 -13.79 -6.47 -2.08
CA GLN A 135 -14.05 -7.06 -0.75
C GLN A 135 -14.20 -6.02 0.37
N LEU A 136 -13.52 -4.87 0.26
CA LEU A 136 -13.72 -3.74 1.20
C LEU A 136 -15.11 -3.11 1.04
N VAL A 137 -15.58 -2.92 -0.19
CA VAL A 137 -16.90 -2.31 -0.46
C VAL A 137 -18.04 -3.20 0.05
N ASP A 138 -17.86 -4.52 -0.02
CA ASP A 138 -18.87 -5.49 0.41
C ASP A 138 -18.85 -5.75 1.94
N ASP A 139 -18.09 -4.96 2.74
CA ASP A 139 -17.88 -5.13 4.19
C ASP A 139 -17.40 -6.54 4.61
N GLN A 140 -16.86 -7.32 3.66
CA GLN A 140 -16.49 -8.72 3.89
C GLN A 140 -15.12 -8.90 4.55
N LEU A 141 -14.29 -7.85 4.64
CA LEU A 141 -12.92 -8.01 5.11
C LEU A 141 -12.41 -6.80 5.91
N GLU A 142 -12.07 -7.02 7.18
CA GLU A 142 -11.16 -6.12 7.89
C GLU A 142 -9.74 -6.33 7.38
N LEU A 143 -9.33 -5.58 6.34
CA LEU A 143 -7.97 -5.64 5.85
C LEU A 143 -7.02 -4.91 6.80
N SER A 144 -6.06 -5.65 7.37
CA SER A 144 -4.93 -5.09 8.12
C SER A 144 -3.89 -4.40 7.22
N ILE A 145 -4.19 -4.22 5.92
CA ILE A 145 -3.27 -3.75 4.89
C ILE A 145 -3.88 -2.56 4.18
N ASN A 146 -3.11 -1.48 4.09
CA ASN A 146 -3.44 -0.33 3.26
C ASN A 146 -3.25 -0.71 1.78
N ILE A 147 -4.36 -0.80 1.02
CA ILE A 147 -4.37 -1.21 -0.38
C ILE A 147 -3.62 -0.21 -1.26
N ASP A 148 -3.81 1.10 -1.04
CA ASP A 148 -3.16 2.14 -1.85
C ASP A 148 -1.64 2.12 -1.67
N ALA A 149 -1.18 1.91 -0.43
CA ALA A 149 0.24 1.77 -0.14
C ALA A 149 0.81 0.49 -0.76
N ALA A 150 0.06 -0.61 -0.74
CA ALA A 150 0.46 -1.86 -1.38
C ALA A 150 0.62 -1.70 -2.90
N GLU A 151 -0.38 -1.09 -3.55
CA GLU A 151 -0.35 -0.79 -4.98
C GLU A 151 0.80 0.15 -5.34
N TYR A 152 0.96 1.25 -4.61
CA TYR A 152 2.05 2.20 -4.81
C TYR A 152 3.43 1.54 -4.68
N ALA A 153 3.66 0.77 -3.61
CA ALA A 153 4.92 0.06 -3.40
C ALA A 153 5.23 -0.95 -4.52
N ALA A 154 4.20 -1.66 -5.02
CA ALA A 154 4.37 -2.60 -6.12
C ALA A 154 4.68 -1.89 -7.45
N LEU A 155 4.00 -0.78 -7.76
CA LEU A 155 4.28 0.04 -8.94
C LEU A 155 5.69 0.63 -8.88
N PHE A 156 6.09 1.17 -7.73
CA PHE A 156 7.43 1.72 -7.51
C PHE A 156 8.50 0.63 -7.70
N ALA A 157 8.32 -0.55 -7.11
CA ALA A 157 9.26 -1.67 -7.27
C ALA A 157 9.40 -2.11 -8.73
N ILE A 158 8.31 -2.14 -9.50
CA ILE A 158 8.33 -2.47 -10.93
C ILE A 158 9.07 -1.37 -11.72
N ALA A 159 8.72 -0.10 -11.50
CA ALA A 159 9.38 1.03 -12.17
C ALA A 159 10.89 1.02 -11.91
N LEU A 160 11.30 0.78 -10.67
CA LEU A 160 12.70 0.75 -10.24
C LEU A 160 13.49 -0.44 -10.79
N LEU A 161 12.90 -1.64 -10.74
CA LEU A 161 13.66 -2.87 -10.97
C LEU A 161 13.56 -3.37 -12.40
N SER A 162 12.39 -3.37 -13.03
CA SER A 162 12.28 -3.90 -14.39
C SER A 162 12.61 -2.87 -15.47
N ASN A 163 12.78 -1.59 -15.11
CA ASN A 163 12.89 -0.50 -16.08
C ASN A 163 11.79 -0.63 -17.15
N THR A 164 10.57 -0.97 -16.73
CA THR A 164 9.41 -1.10 -17.63
C THR A 164 8.51 0.11 -17.46
N TRP A 165 8.61 1.00 -18.43
CA TRP A 165 8.03 2.34 -18.43
C TRP A 165 6.76 2.39 -19.27
N THR A 166 5.94 1.35 -19.15
CA THR A 166 4.67 1.32 -19.88
C THR A 166 3.68 2.26 -19.23
N THR A 167 2.74 2.78 -20.02
CA THR A 167 1.63 3.60 -19.50
C THR A 167 0.87 2.88 -18.38
N ARG A 168 0.75 1.55 -18.48
CA ARG A 168 0.12 0.68 -17.47
C ARG A 168 0.81 0.69 -16.10
N ILE A 169 2.09 1.08 -16.02
CA ILE A 169 2.81 1.21 -14.74
C ILE A 169 2.90 2.68 -14.34
N LEU A 170 3.23 3.56 -15.29
CA LEU A 170 3.50 4.96 -14.98
C LEU A 170 2.25 5.76 -14.66
N GLU A 171 1.14 5.57 -15.38
CA GLU A 171 -0.07 6.34 -15.11
C GLU A 171 -0.62 6.05 -13.70
N PRO A 172 -0.73 4.77 -13.25
CA PRO A 172 -1.10 4.49 -11.86
C PRO A 172 -0.07 5.00 -10.86
N LEU A 173 1.24 4.89 -11.14
CA LEU A 173 2.29 5.37 -10.24
C LEU A 173 2.19 6.89 -10.04
N CYS A 174 2.02 7.63 -11.14
CA CYS A 174 1.82 9.08 -11.15
C CYS A 174 0.58 9.46 -10.35
N ARG A 175 -0.54 8.76 -10.57
CA ARG A 175 -1.78 8.98 -9.84
C ARG A 175 -1.59 8.77 -8.33
N CYS A 176 -1.00 7.64 -7.93
CA CYS A 176 -0.72 7.36 -6.52
C CYS A 176 0.19 8.44 -5.89
N LEU A 177 1.21 8.88 -6.61
CA LEU A 177 2.10 9.95 -6.16
C LEU A 177 1.33 11.26 -5.96
N GLN A 178 0.49 11.67 -6.91
CA GLN A 178 -0.24 12.94 -6.82
C GLN A 178 -1.35 12.91 -5.76
N GLU A 179 -2.11 11.82 -5.66
CA GLU A 179 -3.30 11.75 -4.81
C GLU A 179 -2.98 11.34 -3.37
N SER A 180 -2.04 10.41 -3.19
CA SER A 180 -1.87 9.69 -1.92
C SER A 180 -0.48 9.79 -1.31
N PHE A 181 0.57 9.94 -2.12
CA PHE A 181 1.96 9.90 -1.67
C PHE A 181 2.82 11.08 -2.19
N PRO A 182 2.35 12.35 -2.14
CA PRO A 182 3.07 13.47 -2.75
C PRO A 182 4.43 13.75 -2.09
N LEU A 183 4.57 13.39 -0.81
CA LEU A 183 5.81 13.53 -0.04
C LEU A 183 6.96 12.66 -0.59
N ASP A 184 6.64 11.62 -1.37
CA ASP A 184 7.63 10.72 -1.97
C ASP A 184 8.20 11.27 -3.29
N VAL A 185 7.87 12.51 -3.68
CA VAL A 185 8.38 13.17 -4.89
C VAL A 185 9.92 13.11 -4.97
N GLY A 186 10.61 13.32 -3.85
CA GLY A 186 12.08 13.24 -3.80
C GLY A 186 12.63 11.84 -4.08
N LEU A 187 11.88 10.78 -3.73
CA LEU A 187 12.26 9.40 -4.04
C LEU A 187 12.10 9.11 -5.54
N ILE A 188 11.02 9.63 -6.15
CA ILE A 188 10.79 9.51 -7.60
C ILE A 188 11.87 10.24 -8.38
N GLU A 189 12.20 11.48 -8.00
CA GLU A 189 13.27 12.28 -8.59
C GLU A 189 14.63 11.59 -8.50
N LYS A 190 14.94 10.97 -7.36
CA LYS A 190 16.24 10.36 -7.10
C LYS A 190 16.42 8.99 -7.73
N TYR A 191 15.38 8.15 -7.69
CA TYR A 191 15.53 6.73 -8.02
C TYR A 191 14.81 6.31 -9.31
N ILE A 192 13.69 6.97 -9.65
CA ILE A 192 12.93 6.60 -10.83
C ILE A 192 13.38 7.47 -12.00
N VAL A 193 13.23 8.78 -11.95
CA VAL A 193 13.52 9.69 -13.08
C VAL A 193 14.86 9.43 -13.79
N PRO A 194 15.99 9.17 -13.10
CA PRO A 194 17.28 8.93 -13.76
C PRO A 194 17.34 7.64 -14.59
N LEU A 195 16.49 6.66 -14.26
CA LEU A 195 16.35 5.43 -15.03
C LEU A 195 15.56 5.64 -16.33
N ALA A 196 14.84 6.77 -16.43
CA ALA A 196 14.20 7.22 -17.65
C ALA A 196 15.28 7.92 -18.48
N GLY A 197 15.51 7.48 -19.73
CA GLY A 197 16.34 8.27 -20.64
C GLY A 197 15.81 9.72 -20.67
N PRO A 198 16.68 10.76 -20.58
CA PRO A 198 16.28 12.15 -20.30
C PRO A 198 15.28 12.72 -21.32
N SER A 199 15.27 12.19 -22.53
CA SER A 199 14.36 12.60 -23.62
C SER A 199 13.16 11.67 -23.83
N SER A 200 12.93 10.72 -22.93
CA SER A 200 11.80 9.79 -23.05
C SER A 200 10.48 10.47 -22.65
N ARG A 201 9.37 10.11 -23.31
CA ARG A 201 8.03 10.59 -22.93
C ARG A 201 7.71 10.28 -21.45
N PRO A 202 8.04 9.09 -20.92
CA PRO A 202 7.94 8.81 -19.49
C PRO A 202 8.71 9.76 -18.56
N ALA A 203 9.97 10.08 -18.90
CA ALA A 203 10.79 11.00 -18.12
C ALA A 203 10.10 12.36 -17.99
N ARG A 204 9.63 12.91 -19.11
CA ARG A 204 8.95 14.20 -19.14
C ARG A 204 7.68 14.22 -18.29
N LEU A 205 6.86 13.17 -18.36
CA LEU A 205 5.64 13.09 -17.54
C LEU A 205 5.98 13.13 -16.04
N LEU A 206 6.92 12.30 -15.60
CA LEU A 206 7.34 12.26 -14.20
C LEU A 206 7.95 13.60 -13.76
N GLN A 207 8.80 14.21 -14.59
CA GLN A 207 9.40 15.51 -14.30
C GLN A 207 8.33 16.60 -14.16
N THR A 208 7.36 16.66 -15.07
CA THR A 208 6.25 17.62 -14.98
C THR A 208 5.49 17.46 -13.67
N ILE A 209 5.20 16.22 -13.28
CA ILE A 209 4.50 15.93 -12.01
C ILE A 209 5.36 16.31 -10.81
N CYS A 210 6.65 15.99 -10.82
CA CYS A 210 7.56 16.34 -9.74
C CYS A 210 7.66 17.86 -9.57
N ILE A 211 7.81 18.59 -10.68
CA ILE A 211 7.83 20.06 -10.67
C ILE A 211 6.51 20.62 -10.11
N ALA A 212 5.37 20.09 -10.53
CA ALA A 212 4.07 20.53 -10.03
C ALA A 212 3.96 20.32 -8.51
N LEU A 213 4.34 19.14 -8.02
CA LEU A 213 4.32 18.82 -6.59
C LEU A 213 5.31 19.69 -5.79
N ARG A 214 6.50 19.96 -6.31
CA ARG A 214 7.48 20.86 -5.67
C ARG A 214 7.01 22.30 -5.62
N ASN A 215 6.36 22.76 -6.69
CA ASN A 215 5.78 24.09 -6.72
C ASN A 215 4.65 24.21 -5.70
N GLU A 216 3.79 23.19 -5.59
CA GLU A 216 2.72 23.12 -4.59
C GLU A 216 3.28 23.09 -3.16
N ASP A 217 4.31 22.29 -2.90
CA ASP A 217 5.00 22.21 -1.60
C ASP A 217 5.68 23.54 -1.22
N GLY A 218 6.22 24.25 -2.21
CA GLY A 218 6.82 25.57 -2.03
C GLY A 218 5.82 26.71 -1.83
N MET A 219 4.52 26.49 -2.01
CA MET A 219 3.51 27.51 -1.77
C MET A 219 3.36 27.78 -0.28
N LEU A 220 3.58 29.03 0.12
CA LEU A 220 3.33 29.47 1.50
C LEU A 220 1.83 29.36 1.80
N ARG A 221 1.46 28.44 2.70
CA ARG A 221 0.10 28.38 3.25
C ARG A 221 -0.08 29.54 4.22
N LYS A 222 -1.14 30.33 4.02
CA LYS A 222 -1.49 31.43 4.93
C LYS A 222 -1.92 30.83 6.28
N PRO A 223 -1.25 31.17 7.41
CA PRO A 223 -1.63 30.64 8.72
C PRO A 223 -3.06 31.03 9.09
N LYS A 224 -3.85 30.04 9.50
CA LYS A 224 -5.22 30.18 9.98
C LYS A 224 -5.22 30.26 11.51
N LEU A 225 -5.13 31.49 12.01
CA LEU A 225 -5.13 31.78 13.45
C LEU A 225 -6.55 31.82 14.02
N ARG A 226 -6.79 31.11 15.12
CA ARG A 226 -8.09 31.09 15.83
C ARG A 226 -8.42 32.41 16.50
N SER A 227 -7.39 33.22 16.80
CA SER A 227 -7.54 34.56 17.37
C SER A 227 -8.17 35.57 16.42
N LEU A 228 -8.11 35.32 15.10
CA LEU A 228 -8.72 36.20 14.10
C LEU A 228 -10.24 36.21 14.23
N THR A 229 -10.84 37.39 14.07
CA THR A 229 -12.28 37.60 14.25
C THR A 229 -13.12 36.68 13.36
N GLU A 230 -12.69 36.49 12.11
CA GLU A 230 -13.32 35.55 11.16
C GLU A 230 -13.32 34.10 11.66
N ASN A 231 -12.34 33.72 12.49
CA ASN A 231 -12.13 32.34 12.95
C ASN A 231 -12.71 32.01 14.33
N ARG A 232 -13.32 32.98 15.02
CA ARG A 232 -13.83 32.80 16.39
C ARG A 232 -14.92 31.73 16.53
N GLY A 233 -15.61 31.39 15.43
CA GLY A 233 -16.68 30.39 15.42
C GLY A 233 -16.23 28.92 15.36
N VAL A 234 -14.92 28.67 15.13
CA VAL A 234 -14.37 27.31 14.98
C VAL A 234 -14.24 26.64 16.35
N LEU A 235 -15.06 25.63 16.61
CA LEU A 235 -15.15 24.97 17.91
C LEU A 235 -14.16 23.82 18.09
N PHE A 236 -13.96 23.00 17.06
CA PHE A 236 -13.21 21.75 17.17
C PHE A 236 -11.79 21.89 16.67
N ARG A 237 -10.86 21.16 17.29
CA ARG A 237 -9.43 21.22 16.95
C ARG A 237 -9.02 20.18 15.92
N ILE A 238 -7.93 20.44 15.21
CA ILE A 238 -7.28 19.40 14.39
C ILE A 238 -6.86 18.25 15.30
N GLY A 239 -7.16 17.03 14.85
CA GLY A 239 -6.93 15.79 15.60
C GLY A 239 -8.08 15.36 16.49
N THR A 240 -9.16 16.16 16.59
CA THR A 240 -10.39 15.74 17.29
C THR A 240 -11.01 14.53 16.58
N ILE A 241 -11.31 13.48 17.34
CA ILE A 241 -12.10 12.34 16.87
C ILE A 241 -13.57 12.66 17.12
N PHE A 242 -14.44 12.32 16.18
CA PHE A 242 -15.86 12.56 16.32
C PHE A 242 -16.69 11.49 15.62
N LYS A 243 -17.97 11.42 15.99
CA LYS A 243 -19.00 10.66 15.30
C LYS A 243 -19.91 11.61 14.53
N HIS A 244 -20.18 11.33 13.26
CA HIS A 244 -21.09 12.16 12.47
C HIS A 244 -22.54 12.00 13.00
N ARG A 245 -23.22 13.12 13.29
CA ARG A 245 -24.56 13.12 13.92
C ARG A 245 -25.60 12.28 13.18
N ARG A 246 -25.69 12.44 11.85
CA ARG A 246 -26.65 11.72 11.00
C ARG A 246 -26.17 10.32 10.60
N TYR A 247 -25.02 10.26 9.93
CA TYR A 247 -24.52 9.02 9.32
C TYR A 247 -23.77 8.09 10.29
N SER A 248 -23.49 8.52 11.52
CA SER A 248 -22.88 7.69 12.56
C SER A 248 -21.48 7.11 12.27
N TYR A 249 -20.82 7.47 11.17
CA TYR A 249 -19.42 7.10 10.94
C TYR A 249 -18.47 7.85 11.88
N GLN A 250 -17.31 7.28 12.15
CA GLN A 250 -16.24 7.91 12.94
C GLN A 250 -15.22 8.56 12.02
N ALA A 251 -14.72 9.73 12.41
CA ALA A 251 -13.70 10.44 11.64
C ALA A 251 -12.80 11.29 12.54
N VAL A 252 -11.67 11.73 11.98
CA VAL A 252 -10.76 12.69 12.60
C VAL A 252 -10.74 13.99 11.82
N ILE A 253 -10.60 15.12 12.51
CA ILE A 253 -10.44 16.43 11.87
C ILE A 253 -9.00 16.62 11.41
N THR A 254 -8.79 16.92 10.12
CA THR A 254 -7.48 17.17 9.50
C THR A 254 -7.28 18.62 9.06
N GLY A 255 -8.32 19.44 9.10
CA GLY A 255 -8.27 20.85 8.74
C GLY A 255 -9.62 21.51 8.92
N TRP A 256 -9.65 22.84 8.84
CA TRP A 256 -10.89 23.60 8.93
C TRP A 256 -10.86 24.81 7.99
N THR A 257 -12.03 25.18 7.51
CA THR A 257 -12.26 26.37 6.70
C THR A 257 -13.56 27.02 7.13
N ILE A 258 -13.67 28.31 6.87
CA ILE A 258 -14.85 29.09 7.23
C ILE A 258 -15.44 29.58 5.94
N ASN A 259 -16.75 29.47 5.86
CA ASN A 259 -17.51 29.82 4.67
C ASN A 259 -17.15 28.94 3.47
N MET A 260 -17.87 27.82 3.36
CA MET A 260 -17.68 26.84 2.29
C MET A 260 -18.23 27.31 0.94
N ALA A 261 -18.98 28.43 0.91
CA ALA A 261 -19.61 28.95 -0.31
C ALA A 261 -18.60 29.33 -1.40
N TYR A 262 -17.33 29.56 -1.05
CA TYR A 262 -16.27 29.94 -1.98
C TYR A 262 -15.42 28.77 -2.50
N GLU A 263 -15.61 27.55 -1.99
CA GLU A 263 -14.75 26.41 -2.35
C GLU A 263 -15.33 25.50 -3.44
N GLY A 264 -16.53 25.81 -3.96
CA GLY A 264 -17.06 25.16 -5.17
C GLY A 264 -17.35 23.66 -5.03
N LEU A 265 -17.60 23.18 -3.81
CA LEU A 265 -18.01 21.80 -3.54
C LEU A 265 -19.54 21.68 -3.58
N ASP A 266 -20.07 20.65 -4.24
CA ASP A 266 -21.50 20.31 -4.22
C ASP A 266 -21.89 19.78 -2.83
N ILE A 267 -22.15 20.70 -1.91
CA ILE A 267 -22.75 20.40 -0.61
C ILE A 267 -24.25 20.65 -0.78
N GLU A 268 -25.07 19.65 -0.46
CA GLU A 268 -26.52 19.80 -0.45
C GLU A 268 -26.94 20.80 0.65
N GLU A 269 -26.98 22.08 0.31
CA GLU A 269 -27.26 23.20 1.22
C GLU A 269 -28.61 23.04 1.95
N GLY A 270 -29.58 22.39 1.30
CA GLY A 270 -30.95 22.23 1.79
C GLY A 270 -31.06 21.45 3.10
N GLU A 271 -30.02 20.74 3.53
CA GLU A 271 -30.02 19.94 4.75
C GLU A 271 -29.30 20.60 5.95
N LEU A 272 -28.70 21.80 5.78
CA LEU A 272 -27.90 22.48 6.80
C LEU A 272 -28.68 23.59 7.50
N GLN A 273 -28.90 23.47 8.81
CA GLN A 273 -29.66 24.49 9.57
C GLN A 273 -28.90 25.81 9.71
N LYS A 274 -27.56 25.75 9.75
CA LYS A 274 -26.71 26.94 9.88
C LYS A 274 -26.12 27.42 8.54
N GLY A 275 -26.53 26.80 7.43
CA GLY A 275 -26.09 27.16 6.07
C GLY A 275 -24.58 26.97 5.83
N LEU A 276 -24.07 27.51 4.72
CA LEU A 276 -22.66 27.38 4.31
C LEU A 276 -21.69 28.36 4.99
N MET A 277 -22.21 29.36 5.70
CA MET A 277 -21.40 30.38 6.38
C MET A 277 -20.80 29.89 7.72
N GLN A 278 -21.25 28.73 8.21
CA GLN A 278 -20.67 28.11 9.40
C GLN A 278 -19.27 27.52 9.12
N PRO A 279 -18.49 27.15 10.15
CA PRO A 279 -17.25 26.41 9.95
C PRO A 279 -17.49 25.02 9.36
N PHE A 280 -16.59 24.62 8.47
CA PHE A 280 -16.52 23.27 7.91
C PHE A 280 -15.16 22.67 8.21
N TYR A 281 -15.16 21.35 8.37
CA TYR A 281 -13.98 20.59 8.72
C TYR A 281 -13.66 19.60 7.61
N ARG A 282 -12.39 19.60 7.19
CA ARG A 282 -11.85 18.55 6.34
C ARG A 282 -11.50 17.36 7.23
N VAL A 283 -12.13 16.22 7.00
CA VAL A 283 -12.04 15.06 7.90
C VAL A 283 -11.53 13.83 7.15
N MET A 284 -10.85 12.96 7.88
CA MET A 284 -10.51 11.62 7.42
C MET A 284 -11.40 10.61 8.15
N VAL A 285 -12.18 9.86 7.39
CA VAL A 285 -13.12 8.85 7.89
C VAL A 285 -12.38 7.52 8.13
N ASP A 286 -12.97 6.63 8.92
CA ASP A 286 -12.41 5.30 9.21
C ASP A 286 -12.23 4.40 7.97
N ASP A 287 -13.00 4.65 6.90
CA ASP A 287 -12.84 4.09 5.55
C ASP A 287 -11.72 4.75 4.71
N LEU A 288 -11.00 5.73 5.27
CA LEU A 288 -9.93 6.52 4.64
C LEU A 288 -10.37 7.49 3.54
N SER A 289 -11.68 7.72 3.42
CA SER A 289 -12.18 8.80 2.56
C SER A 289 -11.96 10.16 3.21
N ILE A 290 -11.62 11.14 2.38
CA ILE A 290 -11.56 12.55 2.77
C ILE A 290 -12.93 13.15 2.50
N ARG A 291 -13.51 13.81 3.51
CA ARG A 291 -14.83 14.46 3.41
C ARG A 291 -14.79 15.85 4.01
N TYR A 292 -15.78 16.67 3.66
CA TYR A 292 -16.06 17.94 4.33
C TYR A 292 -17.32 17.81 5.18
N VAL A 293 -17.24 18.26 6.43
CA VAL A 293 -18.34 18.11 7.40
C VAL A 293 -18.62 19.46 8.05
N ALA A 294 -19.88 19.88 8.00
CA ALA A 294 -20.36 21.07 8.69
C ALA A 294 -20.20 20.92 10.22
N GLN A 295 -19.81 22.00 10.90
CA GLN A 295 -19.63 22.01 12.36
C GLN A 295 -20.84 21.46 13.12
N GLU A 296 -22.05 21.76 12.66
CA GLU A 296 -23.26 21.29 13.31
C GLU A 296 -23.43 19.77 13.30
N ASN A 297 -22.77 19.03 12.40
CA ASN A 297 -22.88 17.57 12.29
C ASN A 297 -21.82 16.81 13.09
N ILE A 298 -20.96 17.50 13.84
CA ILE A 298 -19.89 16.91 14.62
C ILE A 298 -20.36 16.61 16.05
N LEU A 299 -20.17 15.37 16.49
CA LEU A 299 -20.29 14.94 17.89
C LEU A 299 -18.92 14.47 18.38
N GLU A 300 -18.20 15.32 19.11
CA GLU A 300 -16.85 15.02 19.62
C GLU A 300 -16.83 13.73 20.45
N GLN A 301 -15.77 12.94 20.26
CA GLN A 301 -15.48 11.73 21.00
C GLN A 301 -14.07 11.80 21.56
N ARG A 302 -13.88 11.24 22.76
CA ARG A 302 -12.57 11.12 23.41
C ARG A 302 -12.29 9.66 23.75
N PRO A 303 -12.02 8.81 22.73
CA PRO A 303 -11.77 7.40 22.97
C PRO A 303 -10.41 7.18 23.61
N VAL A 304 -10.25 6.07 24.33
CA VAL A 304 -8.96 5.65 24.91
C VAL A 304 -7.99 5.12 23.84
N SER A 305 -8.51 4.73 22.66
CA SER A 305 -7.75 4.24 21.51
C SER A 305 -8.43 4.69 20.21
N ALA A 306 -7.64 5.11 19.22
CA ALA A 306 -8.17 5.43 17.89
C ALA A 306 -8.27 4.21 16.94
N GLY A 307 -7.97 3.00 17.42
CA GLY A 307 -8.12 1.77 16.64
C GLY A 307 -7.36 1.81 15.31
N ARG A 308 -8.06 1.52 14.20
CA ARG A 308 -7.47 1.51 12.83
C ARG A 308 -6.90 2.86 12.40
N LEU A 309 -7.50 3.96 12.87
CA LEU A 309 -7.08 5.33 12.54
C LEU A 309 -5.64 5.61 13.02
N CYS A 310 -5.21 5.02 14.16
CA CYS A 310 -3.85 5.19 14.66
C CYS A 310 -2.78 4.78 13.65
N ASN A 311 -2.96 3.64 12.98
CA ASN A 311 -1.94 3.06 12.10
C ASN A 311 -1.82 3.80 10.76
N ILE A 312 -2.82 4.59 10.39
CA ILE A 312 -2.93 5.17 9.05
C ILE A 312 -2.70 6.68 9.08
N LEU A 313 -3.13 7.33 10.15
CA LEU A 313 -3.05 8.78 10.29
C LEU A 313 -1.76 9.24 10.98
N ALA A 314 -1.25 8.46 11.94
CA ALA A 314 -0.03 8.80 12.65
C ALA A 314 1.17 8.71 11.68
N GLY A 315 2.02 9.74 11.69
CA GLY A 315 3.14 9.91 10.78
C GLY A 315 2.81 10.73 9.53
N LYS A 316 1.61 10.61 8.96
CA LYS A 316 1.19 11.38 7.77
C LYS A 316 0.54 12.72 8.13
N TYR A 317 -0.54 12.67 8.92
CA TYR A 317 -1.34 13.85 9.27
C TYR A 317 -1.19 14.28 10.74
N PHE A 318 -0.62 13.42 11.59
CA PHE A 318 -0.47 13.68 13.01
C PHE A 318 0.82 13.07 13.52
N GLN A 319 1.39 13.63 14.58
CA GLN A 319 2.59 13.08 15.21
C GLN A 319 2.29 11.77 15.93
N ARG A 320 1.20 11.73 16.70
CA ARG A 320 0.78 10.58 17.50
C ARG A 320 -0.68 10.72 17.95
N PHE A 321 -1.24 9.62 18.43
CA PHE A 321 -2.47 9.65 19.22
C PHE A 321 -2.15 9.91 20.70
N ASN A 322 -2.90 10.80 21.35
CA ASN A 322 -2.84 11.03 22.79
C ASN A 322 -4.04 10.37 23.47
N SER A 323 -3.81 9.23 24.12
CA SER A 323 -4.87 8.48 24.82
C SER A 323 -5.40 9.19 26.07
N GLN A 324 -4.65 10.14 26.65
CA GLN A 324 -5.12 10.92 27.80
C GLN A 324 -6.20 11.92 27.40
N ASP A 325 -5.99 12.60 26.27
CA ASP A 325 -6.91 13.62 25.76
C ASP A 325 -7.96 13.03 24.78
N GLY A 326 -7.73 11.81 24.31
CA GLY A 326 -8.58 11.12 23.33
C GLY A 326 -8.52 11.75 21.94
N CYS A 327 -7.41 12.40 21.57
CA CYS A 327 -7.25 13.12 20.30
C CYS A 327 -5.87 12.87 19.66
N PHE A 328 -5.75 13.21 18.39
CA PHE A 328 -4.46 13.20 17.69
C PHE A 328 -3.71 14.52 17.85
N VAL A 329 -2.38 14.45 17.94
CA VAL A 329 -1.51 15.63 18.02
C VAL A 329 -1.15 16.09 16.61
N SER A 330 -1.61 17.29 16.24
CA SER A 330 -1.36 17.90 14.92
C SER A 330 0.13 18.09 14.60
N ASN A 331 0.52 17.79 13.37
CA ASN A 331 1.82 18.19 12.79
C ASN A 331 1.70 19.43 11.89
N MET A 332 0.49 19.94 11.63
CA MET A 332 0.21 21.01 10.66
C MET A 332 0.34 22.41 11.27
N LYS A 333 1.48 22.70 11.91
CA LYS A 333 1.69 23.97 12.64
C LYS A 333 1.89 25.19 11.75
N GLU A 334 2.25 25.00 10.49
CA GLU A 334 2.41 26.09 9.53
C GLU A 334 1.07 26.69 9.10
N GLU A 335 0.10 25.84 8.76
CA GLU A 335 -1.24 26.28 8.36
C GLU A 335 -2.16 26.49 9.58
N TYR A 336 -2.04 25.68 10.63
CA TYR A 336 -2.89 25.73 11.83
C TYR A 336 -2.05 25.78 13.12
N PRO A 337 -1.40 26.92 13.42
CA PRO A 337 -0.46 27.03 14.54
C PRO A 337 -1.11 26.86 15.93
N ASP A 338 -2.40 27.21 16.06
CA ASP A 338 -3.14 27.18 17.34
C ASP A 338 -3.74 25.79 17.68
N ASP A 339 -3.63 24.83 16.76
CA ASP A 339 -4.10 23.44 16.84
C ASP A 339 -2.94 22.47 17.00
#